data_AF-A0A2D6S3N7-F1
#
_entry.id   AF-A0A2D6S3N7-F1
#
_cell.length_a   1.000
_cell.length_b   1.000
_cell.length_c   1.000
_cell.angle_alpha   90.00
_cell.angle_beta   90.00
_cell.angle_gamma   90.00
#
_symmetry.space_group_name_H-M   'P 1'
#
loop_
_entity.id
_entity.type
_entity.pdbx_description
1 polymer ?
#
loop_
_entity_poly.entity_id
_entity_poly.type
_entity_poly.pdbx_seq_one_letter_code
_entity_poly.pdbx_strand_id
1 'polypeptide(L)' 'MNTLIDDYTTAPVSQSDAVMLNYAVKLTKDATSITSTDHKNLRTVGFNDQAILQITLIAAWFNYINRVADALGVGKD' A
#
# COMPACT_ATOMS: atom_id res chain seq x y z
N MET A 1 0.89 9.72 15.79
CA MET A 1 0.69 10.21 14.41
C MET A 1 1.95 10.03 13.55
N ASN A 2 3.15 10.11 14.13
CA ASN A 2 4.42 9.84 13.42
C ASN A 2 4.67 8.38 13.01
N THR A 3 4.19 7.39 13.76
CA THR A 3 4.56 5.98 13.52
C THR A 3 4.13 5.46 12.15
N LEU A 4 3.00 5.90 11.57
CA LEU A 4 2.61 5.48 10.21
C LEU A 4 3.54 6.00 9.13
N ILE A 5 4.13 7.18 9.34
CA ILE A 5 5.05 7.82 8.40
C ILE A 5 6.45 7.21 8.56
N ASP A 6 6.88 7.02 9.81
CA ASP A 6 8.22 6.53 10.14
C ASP A 6 8.35 5.01 9.96
N ASP A 7 7.45 4.23 10.57
CA ASP A 7 7.39 2.77 10.48
C ASP A 7 5.99 2.23 10.81
N TYR A 8 5.20 2.01 9.75
CA TYR A 8 3.82 1.54 9.87
C TYR A 8 3.67 0.21 10.62
N THR A 9 4.73 -0.61 10.74
CA THR A 9 4.68 -1.90 11.45
C THR A 9 4.57 -1.73 12.96
N THR A 10 4.96 -0.56 13.47
CA THR A 10 4.86 -0.18 14.89
C THR A 10 3.60 0.63 15.20
N ALA A 11 2.84 1.02 14.18
CA ALA A 11 1.65 1.83 14.36
C ALA A 11 0.50 1.01 14.99
N PRO A 12 -0.31 1.60 15.88
CA PRO A 12 -1.45 0.93 16.51
C PRO A 12 -2.62 0.83 15.52
N VAL A 13 -2.45 0.03 14.47
CA VAL A 13 -3.45 -0.21 13.42
C VAL A 13 -4.18 -1.54 13.64
N SER A 14 -5.35 -1.67 13.03
CA SER A 14 -6.07 -2.94 13.05
C SER A 14 -5.30 -4.03 12.28
N GLN A 15 -5.63 -5.30 12.53
CA GLN A 15 -5.05 -6.42 11.78
C GLN A 15 -5.34 -6.31 10.27
N SER A 16 -6.54 -5.88 9.88
CA SER A 16 -6.90 -5.67 8.48
C SER A 16 -6.04 -4.59 7.84
N ASP A 17 -5.82 -3.47 8.54
CA ASP A 17 -4.98 -2.37 8.04
C ASP A 17 -3.52 -2.80 7.89
N ALA A 18 -2.99 -3.57 8.85
CA ALA A 18 -1.63 -4.09 8.76
C ALA A 18 -1.43 -4.99 7.53
N VAL A 19 -2.38 -5.88 7.23
CA VAL A 19 -2.33 -6.75 6.04
C VAL A 19 -2.45 -5.93 4.75
N MET A 20 -3.34 -4.93 4.72
CA MET A 20 -3.46 -3.99 3.59
C MET A 20 -2.15 -3.23 3.34
N LEU A 21 -1.53 -2.69 4.41
CA LEU A 21 -0.28 -1.94 4.31
C LEU A 21 0.88 -2.83 3.85
N ASN A 22 0.97 -4.07 4.35
CA ASN A 22 1.96 -5.04 3.88
C ASN A 22 1.82 -5.33 2.38
N TYR A 23 0.59 -5.47 1.89
CA TYR A 23 0.31 -5.63 0.47
C TYR A 23 0.75 -4.40 -0.33
N ALA A 24 0.39 -3.18 0.12
CA ALA A 24 0.75 -1.93 -0.56
C ALA A 24 2.28 -1.72 -0.62
N VAL A 25 3.00 -2.09 0.45
CA VAL A 25 4.46 -2.03 0.49
C VAL A 25 5.08 -3.02 -0.49
N LYS A 26 4.59 -4.27 -0.52
CA LYS A 26 5.07 -5.28 -1.47
C LYS A 26 4.83 -4.84 -2.92
N LEU A 27 3.62 -4.36 -3.23
CA LEU A 27 3.26 -3.82 -4.55
C LEU A 27 4.18 -2.67 -4.97
N THR A 28 4.54 -1.80 -4.03
CA THR A 28 5.41 -0.65 -4.28
C THR A 28 6.86 -1.04 -4.54
N LYS A 29 7.37 -2.05 -3.82
CA LYS A 29 8.74 -2.56 -4.00
C LYS A 29 8.88 -3.39 -5.27
N ASP A 30 7.95 -4.31 -5.49
CA ASP A 30 7.92 -5.19 -6.66
C ASP A 30 6.51 -5.73 -6.91
N ALA A 31 5.77 -5.06 -7.80
CA ALA A 31 4.45 -5.49 -8.22
C ALA A 31 4.44 -6.86 -8.91
N THR A 32 5.54 -7.28 -9.53
CA THR A 32 5.62 -8.58 -10.23
C THR A 32 5.71 -9.76 -9.27
N SER A 33 6.10 -9.49 -8.01
CA SER A 33 6.14 -10.49 -6.93
C SER A 33 4.78 -10.77 -6.28
N ILE A 34 3.72 -10.05 -6.66
CA ILE A 34 2.37 -10.25 -6.12
C ILE A 34 1.78 -11.55 -6.65
N THR A 35 1.19 -12.33 -5.74
CA THR A 35 0.65 -13.67 -6.01
C THR A 35 -0.79 -13.78 -5.53
N SER A 36 -1.44 -14.90 -5.89
CA SER A 36 -2.78 -15.24 -5.37
C SER A 36 -2.84 -15.36 -3.84
N THR A 37 -1.73 -15.71 -3.18
CA THR A 37 -1.60 -15.76 -1.72
C THR A 37 -1.80 -14.39 -1.09
N ASP A 38 -1.25 -13.33 -1.69
CA ASP A 38 -1.40 -11.98 -1.18
C ASP A 38 -2.88 -11.53 -1.20
N HIS A 39 -3.60 -11.84 -2.29
CA HIS A 39 -5.03 -11.59 -2.38
C HIS A 39 -5.84 -12.46 -1.41
N LYS A 40 -5.41 -13.71 -1.17
CA LYS A 40 -6.06 -14.58 -0.17
C LYS A 40 -5.93 -14.00 1.23
N ASN A 41 -4.76 -13.50 1.60
CA ASN A 41 -4.52 -12.88 2.91
C ASN A 41 -5.42 -11.65 3.13
N LEU A 42 -5.61 -10.82 2.10
CA LEU A 42 -6.55 -9.69 2.15
C LEU A 42 -8.00 -10.15 2.36
N ARG A 43 -8.42 -11.23 1.68
CA ARG A 43 -9.76 -11.81 1.88
C ARG A 43 -9.94 -12.38 3.29
N THR A 44 -8.92 -12.99 3.87
CA THR A 44 -8.97 -13.55 5.23
C THR A 44 -9.23 -12.48 6.30
N VAL A 45 -8.84 -11.23 6.06
CA VAL A 45 -9.12 -10.10 6.96
C VAL A 45 -10.36 -9.28 6.56
N GLY A 46 -11.18 -9.78 5.63
CA GLY A 46 -12.50 -9.21 5.31
C GLY A 46 -12.55 -8.31 4.07
N PHE A 47 -11.45 -8.12 3.32
CA PHE A 47 -11.52 -7.38 2.06
C PHE A 47 -12.12 -8.23 0.94
N ASN A 48 -13.17 -7.72 0.31
CA ASN A 48 -13.73 -8.32 -0.90
C ASN A 48 -12.93 -7.93 -2.15
N ASP A 49 -13.25 -8.51 -3.31
CA ASP A 49 -12.50 -8.26 -4.55
C ASP A 49 -12.52 -6.79 -4.99
N GLN A 50 -13.63 -6.07 -4.74
CA GLN A 50 -13.73 -4.65 -5.01
C GLN A 50 -12.77 -3.84 -4.13
N ALA A 51 -12.69 -4.17 -2.83
CA ALA A 51 -11.76 -3.51 -1.91
C ALA A 51 -10.30 -3.82 -2.27
N ILE A 52 -9.98 -5.06 -2.66
CA ILE A 52 -8.64 -5.42 -3.13
C ILE A 52 -8.26 -4.60 -4.36
N LEU A 53 -9.16 -4.49 -5.34
CA LEU A 53 -8.96 -3.63 -6.52
C LEU A 53 -8.70 -2.19 -6.11
N GLN A 54 -9.48 -1.62 -5.19
CA GLN A 54 -9.29 -0.25 -4.72
C GLN A 54 -7.94 -0.05 -4.02
N ILE A 55 -7.53 -0.98 -3.15
CA ILE A 55 -6.23 -0.97 -2.49
C ILE A 55 -5.10 -0.93 -3.54
N THR A 56 -5.17 -1.81 -4.54
CA THR A 56 -4.19 -1.87 -5.63
C THR A 56 -4.14 -0.55 -6.43
N LEU A 57 -5.31 -0.01 -6.81
CA LEU A 57 -5.39 1.20 -7.61
C LEU A 57 -4.86 2.43 -6.85
N ILE A 58 -5.21 2.58 -5.58
CA ILE A 58 -4.74 3.70 -4.75
C ILE A 58 -3.22 3.63 -4.56
N ALA A 59 -2.69 2.46 -4.20
CA ALA A 59 -1.25 2.29 -4.03
C ALA A 59 -0.48 2.54 -5.35
N ALA A 60 -0.99 2.04 -6.48
CA ALA A 60 -0.40 2.28 -7.80
C ALA A 60 -0.46 3.75 -8.21
N TRP A 61 -1.55 4.45 -7.91
CA TRP A 61 -1.69 5.88 -8.17
C TRP A 61 -0.65 6.70 -7.40
N PHE A 62 -0.45 6.42 -6.12
CA PHE A 62 0.60 7.07 -5.33
C PHE A 62 2.00 6.78 -5.87
N ASN A 63 2.26 5.56 -6.32
CA ASN A 63 3.51 5.21 -6.99
C ASN A 63 3.75 6.05 -8.25
N TYR A 64 2.72 6.27 -9.06
CA TYR A 64 2.82 7.13 -10.24
C TYR A 64 3.07 8.60 -9.85
N ILE A 65 2.21 9.18 -8.99
CA ILE A 65 2.27 10.61 -8.71
C ILE A 65 3.52 11.01 -7.93
N ASN A 66 4.02 10.14 -7.03
CA ASN A 66 5.27 10.40 -6.30
C ASN A 66 6.44 10.51 -7.27
N ARG A 67 6.52 9.62 -8.28
CA ARG A 67 7.56 9.68 -9.32
C ARG A 67 7.46 10.96 -10.15
N VAL A 68 6.25 11.41 -10.48
CA VAL A 68 6.03 12.67 -11.21
C VAL A 68 6.47 13.87 -10.37
N ALA A 69 6.05 13.94 -9.11
CA ALA A 69 6.40 15.01 -8.19
C ALA A 69 7.92 15.08 -7.98
N ASP A 70 8.58 13.94 -7.73
CA ASP A 70 10.02 13.85 -7.54
C ASP A 70 10.80 14.31 -8.78
N ALA A 71 10.36 13.89 -9.96
CA ALA A 71 10.99 14.23 -11.24
C ALA A 71 10.83 15.72 -11.61
N LEU A 72 9.71 16.33 -11.25
CA LEU A 72 9.42 17.73 -11.53
C LEU A 72 9.84 18.69 -10.40
N GLY A 73 10.30 18.16 -9.27
CA GLY A 73 10.74 18.96 -8.12
C GLY A 73 9.60 19.67 -7.38
N VAL A 74 8.38 19.12 -7.44
CA VAL A 74 7.23 19.70 -6.74
C VAL A 74 7.46 19.65 -5.23
N GLY A 75 7.35 20.79 -4.54
CA GLY A 75 7.49 20.88 -3.08
C GLY A 75 8.93 20.88 -2.57
N LYS A 76 9.92 21.17 -3.43
CA LYS A 76 11.35 21.31 -3.06
C LYS A 76 11.78 22.76 -2.70
N ASP A 77 10.83 23.62 -2.33
CA ASP A 77 11.12 24.97 -1.81
C ASP A 77 11.35 24.96 -0.29
#